data_AF-A0A1S8FI33-F1
#
_entry.id   AF-A0A1S8FI33-F1
#
_cell.length_a   1.000
_cell.length_b   1.000
_cell.length_c   1.000
_cell.angle_alpha   90.00
_cell.angle_beta   90.00
_cell.angle_gamma   90.00
#
_symmetry.space_group_name_H-M   'P 1'
#
loop_
_entity.id
_entity.type
_entity.pdbx_description
1 polymer ?
#
loop_
_entity_poly.entity_id
_entity_poly.type
_entity_poly.pdbx_seq_one_letter_code
_entity_poly.pdbx_strand_id
1 'polypeptide(L)'
;MFPWFWFWAPQVHFPWSGSVAQQIEPNLGWFFGAIRPDAGDGSVEREAFDVASYGKQIGLLTEALLGLSGRSSITAEQAKVALDRLEGIRKQIEELKKRKGAATVEQLSEQLEGLRLSQPAAFELLSNRFWPRD
;
A
#
# COMPACT_ATOMS: atom_id res chain seq x y z
N MET A 1 15.00 27.07 26.63
CA MET A 1 13.74 26.31 26.70
C MET A 1 12.88 26.91 27.78
N PHE A 2 11.63 27.26 27.46
CA PHE A 2 10.73 27.96 28.38
C PHE A 2 10.21 27.01 29.48
N PRO A 3 10.41 27.32 30.78
CA PRO A 3 10.20 26.39 31.90
C PRO A 3 8.73 26.04 32.21
N TRP A 4 7.78 26.65 31.51
CA TRP A 4 6.34 26.57 31.80
C TRP A 4 5.62 25.39 31.11
N PHE A 5 6.27 24.73 30.14
CA PHE A 5 5.68 23.60 29.40
C PHE A 5 5.55 22.31 30.23
N TRP A 6 6.20 22.23 31.40
CA TRP A 6 6.25 21.01 32.21
C TRP A 6 4.95 20.72 32.99
N PHE A 7 4.05 21.71 33.13
CA PHE A 7 2.79 21.55 33.87
C PHE A 7 1.65 20.94 33.06
N TRP A 8 1.79 20.82 31.73
CA TRP A 8 0.66 20.47 30.85
C TRP A 8 0.59 18.98 30.46
N ALA A 9 1.56 18.17 30.86
CA ALA A 9 1.55 16.72 30.64
C ALA A 9 2.32 15.96 31.75
N PRO A 10 1.83 15.96 33.00
CA PRO A 10 2.45 15.17 34.06
C PRO A 10 2.38 13.68 33.72
N GLN A 11 3.52 13.08 33.38
CA GLN A 11 3.65 11.64 33.18
C GLN A 11 3.72 10.96 34.56
N VAL A 12 2.55 10.61 35.10
CA VAL A 12 2.44 9.94 36.41
C VAL A 12 2.68 8.44 36.20
N HIS A 13 3.86 7.96 36.62
CA HIS A 13 4.19 6.53 36.62
C HIS A 13 3.98 5.94 38.01
N PHE A 14 3.03 5.00 38.15
CA PHE A 14 2.85 4.24 39.39
C PHE A 14 3.88 3.10 39.47
N PRO A 15 4.34 2.71 40.67
CA PRO A 15 5.15 1.50 40.81
C PRO A 15 4.35 0.30 40.26
N TRP A 16 4.99 -0.49 39.39
CA TRP A 16 4.39 -1.57 38.58
C TRP A 16 3.51 -1.16 37.37
N SER A 17 3.44 0.12 36.97
CA SER A 17 2.61 0.55 35.82
C SER A 17 3.12 0.14 34.43
N GLY A 18 4.32 -0.45 34.34
CA GLY A 18 4.94 -0.78 33.06
C GLY A 18 5.23 0.46 32.20
N SER A 19 5.93 0.27 31.09
CA SER A 19 6.08 1.33 30.09
C SER A 19 4.72 1.55 29.40
N VAL A 20 4.06 2.68 29.65
CA VAL A 20 2.90 3.13 28.85
C VAL A 20 3.41 3.79 27.56
N ALA A 21 4.23 3.06 26.80
CA ALA A 21 4.52 3.41 25.42
C ALA A 21 3.32 2.94 24.60
N GLN A 22 2.32 3.80 24.40
CA GLN A 22 1.26 3.50 23.44
C GLN A 22 1.90 3.46 22.05
N GLN A 23 1.99 2.26 21.48
CA GLN A 23 2.31 2.07 20.09
C GLN A 23 1.11 2.57 19.28
N ILE A 24 1.16 3.83 18.86
CA ILE A 24 0.20 4.41 17.94
C ILE A 24 0.57 3.90 16.55
N GLU A 25 0.24 2.65 16.25
CA GLU A 25 0.14 2.19 14.88
C GLU A 25 -1.28 2.50 14.41
N PRO A 26 -1.50 3.58 13.62
CA PRO A 26 -2.81 3.86 13.09
C PRO A 26 -3.23 2.67 12.21
N ASN A 27 -4.37 2.05 12.53
CA ASN A 27 -4.96 1.04 11.67
C ASN A 27 -5.43 1.74 10.39
N LEU A 28 -4.66 1.63 9.31
CA LEU A 28 -4.98 2.20 8.00
C LEU A 28 -5.90 1.30 7.16
N GLY A 29 -6.44 0.22 7.75
CA GLY A 29 -7.34 -0.70 7.06
C GLY A 29 -8.56 -0.02 6.45
N TRP A 30 -9.13 0.98 7.14
CA TRP A 30 -10.26 1.78 6.66
C TRP A 30 -9.92 2.61 5.42
N PHE A 31 -8.69 3.12 5.32
CA PHE A 31 -8.24 3.97 4.21
C PHE A 31 -8.15 3.16 2.92
N PHE A 32 -7.51 1.98 2.98
CA PHE A 32 -7.38 1.10 1.83
C PHE A 32 -8.68 0.34 1.50
N GLY A 33 -9.51 0.06 2.50
CA GLY A 33 -10.81 -0.58 2.30
C GLY A 33 -11.87 0.33 1.67
N ALA A 34 -11.66 1.65 1.69
CA ALA A 34 -12.54 2.62 1.05
C ALA A 34 -12.26 2.78 -0.46
N ILE A 35 -11.19 2.18 -0.98
CA ILE A 35 -10.85 2.22 -2.40
C ILE A 35 -11.89 1.39 -3.15
N ARG A 36 -12.64 2.06 -4.02
CA ARG A 36 -13.66 1.40 -4.82
C ARG A 36 -12.99 0.44 -5.82
N PRO A 37 -13.56 -0.75 -6.10
CA PRO A 37 -12.97 -1.72 -7.02
C PRO A 37 -12.72 -1.18 -8.44
N ASP A 38 -13.48 -0.17 -8.88
CA ASP A 38 -13.29 0.52 -10.17
C ASP A 38 -12.13 1.52 -10.17
N ALA A 39 -11.68 1.97 -9.00
CA ALA A 39 -10.54 2.87 -8.84
C ALA A 39 -9.22 2.12 -8.57
N GLY A 40 -9.28 0.91 -8.02
CA GLY A 40 -8.10 0.07 -7.78
C GLY A 40 -8.37 -1.09 -6.81
N ASP A 41 -7.34 -1.91 -6.58
CA ASP A 41 -7.37 -2.98 -5.58
C ASP A 41 -6.73 -2.49 -4.27
N GLY A 42 -7.55 -2.30 -3.24
CA GLY A 42 -7.08 -1.81 -1.94
C GLY A 42 -6.05 -2.72 -1.26
N SER A 43 -6.02 -4.01 -1.57
CA SER A 43 -5.00 -4.92 -1.04
C SER A 43 -3.64 -4.70 -1.71
N VAL A 44 -3.65 -4.42 -3.02
CA VAL A 44 -2.45 -4.06 -3.78
C VAL A 44 -1.93 -2.69 -3.35
N GLU A 45 -2.83 -1.72 -3.17
CA GLU A 45 -2.47 -0.36 -2.72
C GLU A 45 -1.87 -0.35 -1.32
N ARG A 46 -2.36 -1.22 -0.41
CA ARG A 46 -1.77 -1.38 0.92
C ARG A 46 -0.35 -1.91 0.83
N GLU A 47 -0.12 -2.98 0.08
CA GLU A 47 1.22 -3.55 -0.07
C GLU A 47 2.16 -2.60 -0.84
N ALA A 48 1.64 -1.82 -1.79
CA ALA A 48 2.40 -0.78 -2.48
C ALA A 48 2.79 0.39 -1.53
N PHE A 49 1.94 0.72 -0.57
CA PHE A 49 2.24 1.72 0.46
C PHE A 49 3.43 1.32 1.33
N ASP A 50 3.58 0.02 1.62
CA ASP A 50 4.74 -0.52 2.38
C ASP A 50 6.05 -0.41 1.59
N VAL A 51 6.00 -0.45 0.25
CA VAL A 51 7.16 -0.19 -0.62
C VAL A 51 7.62 1.27 -0.49
N ALA A 52 6.69 2.20 -0.59
CA ALA A 52 6.94 3.61 -0.38
C ALA A 52 5.65 4.35 -0.01
N SER A 53 5.65 5.00 1.15
CA SER A 53 4.52 5.84 1.56
C SER A 53 4.32 7.00 0.57
N TYR A 54 3.07 7.45 0.41
CA TYR A 54 2.75 8.55 -0.50
C TYR A 54 3.56 9.83 -0.19
N GLY A 55 3.82 10.12 1.09
CA GLY A 55 4.66 11.25 1.48
C GLY A 55 6.09 11.14 0.95
N LYS A 56 6.68 9.94 0.98
CA LYS A 56 8.00 9.69 0.39
C LYS A 56 7.97 9.86 -1.13
N GLN A 57 6.95 9.33 -1.80
CA GLN A 57 6.81 9.46 -3.25
C GLN A 57 6.66 10.93 -3.69
N ILE A 58 5.82 11.70 -3.00
CA ILE A 58 5.62 13.14 -3.24
C ILE A 58 6.91 13.92 -2.98
N GLY A 59 7.65 13.58 -1.92
CA GLY A 59 8.96 14.19 -1.62
C GLY A 59 9.96 13.99 -2.77
N LEU A 60 10.10 12.76 -3.26
CA LEU A 60 10.99 12.45 -4.39
C LEU A 60 10.54 13.15 -5.69
N LEU A 61 9.23 13.20 -5.95
CA LEU A 61 8.68 13.94 -7.10
C LEU A 61 9.04 15.42 -7.01
N THR A 62 8.89 16.00 -5.82
CA THR A 62 9.20 17.41 -5.55
C THR A 62 10.69 17.68 -5.76
N GLU A 63 11.58 16.85 -5.22
CA GLU A 63 13.04 16.96 -5.43
C GLU A 63 13.40 16.88 -6.92
N ALA A 64 12.85 15.92 -7.65
CA ALA A 64 13.08 15.77 -9.09
C ALA A 64 12.62 17.01 -9.89
N LEU A 65 11.40 17.51 -9.62
CA LEU A 65 10.84 18.70 -10.29
C LEU A 65 11.62 19.98 -9.94
N LEU A 66 12.02 20.14 -8.67
CA LEU A 66 12.78 21.30 -8.22
C LEU A 66 14.18 21.33 -8.84
N GLY A 67 14.82 20.17 -9.02
CA GLY A 67 16.09 20.07 -9.75
C GLY A 67 15.96 20.44 -11.23
N LEU A 68 14.87 20.04 -11.89
CA LEU A 68 14.58 20.42 -13.28
C LEU A 68 14.35 21.92 -13.44
N SER A 69 13.75 22.57 -12.44
CA SER A 69 13.44 24.00 -12.49
C SER A 69 14.67 24.91 -12.44
N GLY A 70 15.81 24.41 -11.94
CA GLY A 70 17.03 25.19 -11.71
C GLY A 70 16.89 26.32 -10.68
N ARG A 71 15.74 26.42 -9.99
CA ARG A 71 15.38 27.52 -9.07
C ARG A 71 15.44 27.11 -7.59
N SER A 72 16.04 25.97 -7.27
CA SER A 72 16.04 25.42 -5.92
C SER A 72 17.44 25.08 -5.43
N SER A 73 17.57 24.84 -4.12
CA SER A 73 18.79 24.31 -3.50
C SER A 73 19.08 22.84 -3.85
N ILE A 74 18.18 22.17 -4.56
CA ILE A 74 18.37 20.79 -5.02
C ILE A 74 19.33 20.80 -6.20
N THR A 75 20.43 20.07 -6.07
CA THR A 75 21.42 19.92 -7.14
C THR A 75 20.92 18.96 -8.22
N ALA A 76 21.49 19.04 -9.43
CA ALA A 76 21.18 18.10 -10.50
C ALA A 76 21.44 16.64 -10.10
N GLU A 77 22.46 16.39 -9.27
CA GLU A 77 22.77 15.06 -8.77
C GLU A 77 21.70 14.56 -7.78
N GLN A 78 21.25 15.42 -6.86
CA GLN A 78 20.17 15.07 -5.94
C GLN A 78 18.86 14.77 -6.69
N ALA A 79 18.55 15.55 -7.72
CA ALA A 79 17.37 15.31 -8.56
C ALA A 79 17.46 13.99 -9.33
N LYS A 80 18.65 13.65 -9.83
CA LYS A 80 18.89 12.35 -10.48
C LYS A 80 18.70 11.19 -9.50
N VAL A 81 19.25 11.30 -8.29
CA VAL A 81 19.04 10.29 -7.23
C VAL A 81 17.56 10.14 -6.88
N ALA A 82 16.81 11.24 -6.81
CA ALA A 82 15.37 11.20 -6.56
C ALA A 82 14.61 10.48 -7.69
N LEU A 83 14.98 10.73 -8.95
CA LEU A 83 14.42 10.07 -10.12
C LEU A 83 14.73 8.56 -10.12
N ASP A 84 15.99 8.18 -9.89
CA ASP A 84 16.41 6.76 -9.81
C ASP A 84 15.63 6.01 -8.73
N ARG A 85 15.37 6.66 -7.58
CA ARG A 85 14.54 6.11 -6.51
C ARG A 85 13.09 5.94 -6.93
N LEU A 86 12.50 6.92 -7.63
CA LEU A 86 11.14 6.81 -8.17
C LEU A 86 11.03 5.66 -9.17
N GLU A 87 12.02 5.48 -10.03
CA GLU A 87 12.06 4.35 -10.95
C GLU A 87 12.14 3.01 -10.23
N GLY A 88 12.96 2.92 -9.17
CA GLY A 88 13.06 1.74 -8.32
C GLY A 88 11.73 1.39 -7.67
N ILE A 89 11.06 2.38 -7.06
CA ILE A 89 9.73 2.21 -6.44
C ILE A 89 8.73 1.72 -7.49
N ARG A 90 8.69 2.34 -8.67
CA ARG A 90 7.81 1.94 -9.77
C ARG A 90 8.02 0.48 -10.15
N LYS A 91 9.27 0.04 -10.34
CA LYS A 91 9.58 -1.35 -10.70
C LYS A 91 9.09 -2.34 -9.64
N GLN A 92 9.31 -2.03 -8.36
CA GLN A 92 8.87 -2.88 -7.25
C GLN A 92 7.34 -3.00 -7.18
N ILE A 93 6.61 -1.90 -7.37
CA ILE A 93 5.15 -1.90 -7.40
C ILE A 93 4.61 -2.70 -8.61
N GLU A 94 5.24 -2.59 -9.77
CA GLU A 94 4.82 -3.36 -10.95
C GLU A 94 5.07 -4.86 -10.80
N GLU A 95 6.18 -5.25 -10.18
CA GLU A 95 6.44 -6.65 -9.82
C GLU A 95 5.44 -7.16 -8.79
N LEU A 96 5.11 -6.35 -7.78
CA LEU A 96 4.09 -6.66 -6.79
C LEU A 96 2.73 -6.94 -7.45
N LYS A 97 2.28 -6.03 -8.33
CA LYS A 97 1.02 -6.19 -9.09
C LYS A 97 1.02 -7.48 -9.91
N LYS A 98 2.12 -7.80 -10.59
CA LYS A 98 2.25 -9.06 -11.36
C LYS A 98 2.13 -10.29 -10.47
N ARG A 99 2.84 -10.32 -9.34
CA ARG A 99 2.78 -11.44 -8.38
C ARG A 99 1.37 -11.62 -7.83
N LYS A 100 0.70 -10.53 -7.43
CA LYS A 100 -0.69 -10.52 -6.96
C LYS A 100 -1.66 -11.03 -8.02
N GLY A 101 -1.54 -10.53 -9.25
CA GLY A 101 -2.37 -10.96 -10.38
C GLY A 101 -2.22 -12.46 -10.64
N ALA A 102 -0.99 -12.97 -10.69
CA ALA A 102 -0.72 -14.40 -10.87
C ALA A 102 -1.30 -15.25 -9.72
N ALA A 103 -1.09 -14.83 -8.47
CA ALA A 103 -1.64 -15.52 -7.31
C ALA A 103 -3.18 -15.54 -7.31
N THR A 104 -3.82 -14.44 -7.75
CA THR A 104 -5.28 -14.35 -7.85
C THR A 104 -5.83 -15.33 -8.89
N VAL A 105 -5.18 -15.43 -10.06
CA VAL A 105 -5.58 -16.38 -11.11
C VAL A 105 -5.42 -17.82 -10.64
N GLU A 106 -4.31 -18.14 -9.96
CA GLU A 106 -4.10 -19.48 -9.41
C GLU A 106 -5.19 -19.85 -8.39
N GLN A 107 -5.44 -18.96 -7.42
CA GLN A 107 -6.48 -19.16 -6.42
C GLN A 107 -7.88 -19.33 -7.03
N LEU A 108 -8.23 -18.53 -8.04
CA LEU A 108 -9.49 -18.68 -8.75
C LEU A 108 -9.57 -20.01 -9.50
N SER A 109 -8.46 -20.48 -10.08
CA SER A 109 -8.39 -21.75 -10.78
C SER A 109 -8.59 -22.93 -9.82
N GLU A 110 -7.93 -22.93 -8.67
CA GLU A 110 -8.11 -23.93 -7.61
C GLU A 110 -9.55 -23.93 -7.06
N GLN A 111 -10.15 -22.74 -6.86
CA GLN A 111 -11.53 -22.62 -6.41
C GLN A 111 -12.53 -23.15 -7.44
N LEU A 112 -12.31 -22.87 -8.73
CA LEU A 112 -13.14 -23.39 -9.82
C LEU A 112 -13.02 -24.91 -9.94
N GLU A 113 -11.81 -25.46 -9.79
CA GLU A 113 -11.59 -26.91 -9.76
C GLU A 113 -12.27 -27.57 -8.55
N GLY A 114 -12.15 -26.96 -7.37
CA GLY A 114 -12.87 -27.40 -6.17
C GLY A 114 -14.39 -27.37 -6.36
N LEU A 115 -14.92 -26.33 -7.01
CA LEU A 115 -16.34 -26.21 -7.34
C LEU A 115 -16.78 -27.30 -8.33
N ARG A 116 -15.97 -27.57 -9.36
CA ARG A 116 -16.23 -28.62 -10.35
C ARG A 116 -16.35 -30.00 -9.69
N LEU A 117 -15.47 -30.31 -8.74
CA LEU A 117 -15.44 -31.61 -8.04
C LEU A 117 -16.55 -31.73 -6.99
N SER A 118 -16.80 -30.68 -6.21
CA SER A 118 -17.76 -30.72 -5.09
C SER A 118 -19.20 -30.45 -5.49
N GLN A 119 -19.43 -29.58 -6.47
CA GLN A 119 -20.76 -29.10 -6.87
C GLN A 119 -20.85 -28.92 -8.40
N PRO A 120 -20.87 -30.01 -9.18
CA PRO A 120 -20.85 -29.95 -10.65
C PRO A 120 -22.01 -29.13 -11.24
N ALA A 121 -23.20 -29.20 -10.66
CA ALA A 121 -24.35 -28.42 -11.12
C ALA A 121 -24.17 -26.91 -10.94
N ALA A 122 -23.54 -26.48 -9.84
CA ALA A 122 -23.23 -25.06 -9.60
C ALA A 122 -22.13 -24.58 -10.55
N PHE A 123 -21.14 -25.43 -10.82
CA PHE A 123 -20.10 -25.16 -11.82
C PHE A 123 -20.70 -24.95 -13.22
N GLU A 124 -21.64 -25.80 -13.65
CA GLU A 124 -22.32 -25.66 -14.95
C GLU A 124 -23.19 -24.39 -15.05
N LEU A 125 -23.84 -23.97 -13.97
CA LEU A 125 -24.57 -22.70 -13.96
C LEU A 125 -23.62 -21.50 -14.09
N LEU A 126 -22.49 -21.56 -13.37
CA LEU A 126 -21.47 -20.52 -13.42
C LEU A 126 -20.80 -20.45 -14.80
N SER A 127 -20.45 -21.60 -15.39
CA SER A 127 -19.83 -21.69 -16.71
C SER A 127 -20.76 -21.09 -17.77
N ASN A 128 -22.04 -21.46 -17.80
CA ASN A 128 -23.01 -20.92 -18.76
C ASN A 128 -23.25 -19.41 -18.60
N ARG A 129 -23.11 -18.86 -17.38
CA ARG A 129 -23.27 -17.42 -17.13
C ARG A 129 -22.13 -16.58 -17.73
N PHE A 130 -20.90 -17.05 -17.63
CA PHE A 130 -19.71 -16.29 -18.06
C PHE A 130 -19.15 -16.73 -19.42
N TRP A 131 -19.41 -17.98 -19.80
CA TRP A 131 -19.04 -18.61 -21.07
C TRP A 131 -20.22 -19.42 -21.62
N PRO A 132 -21.26 -18.75 -22.16
CA PRO A 132 -22.33 -19.45 -22.86
C PRO A 132 -21.74 -20.23 -24.04
N ARG A 133 -22.05 -21.53 -24.12
CA ARG A 133 -21.73 -22.35 -25.29
C ARG A 133 -22.87 -22.18 -26.28
N ASP A 134 -22.58 -21.59 -27.44
CA ASP A 134 -23.48 -21.55 -28.61
C ASP A 134 -23.70 -22.95 -29.20
#